data_AF-A0A397Y0D9-F1
#
_entry.id   AF-A0A397Y0D9-F1
#
_cell.length_a   1.000
_cell.length_b   1.000
_cell.length_c   1.000
_cell.angle_alpha   90.00
_cell.angle_beta   90.00
_cell.angle_gamma   90.00
#
_symmetry.space_group_name_H-M   'P 1'
#
loop_
_entity.id
_entity.type
_entity.pdbx_description
1 polymer ?
#
loop_
_entity_poly.entity_id
_entity_poly.type
_entity_poly.pdbx_seq_one_letter_code
_entity_poly.pdbx_strand_id
1 'polypeptide(L)'
;MGTFTDGDIRRTLKASGEAIFKLSVGEMYNTKPRTIGPETMAIEAMKKMESPTSPVQFLPVVDEDSMLIGIITLHGLVSAASMSELYA
;
A
#
# COMPACT_ATOMS: atom_id res chain seq x y z
N MET A 1 -2.26 -13.02 -0.70
CA MET A 1 -1.90 -11.79 -1.44
C MET A 1 -0.72 -11.11 -0.78
N GLY A 2 0.08 -10.36 -1.53
CA GLY A 2 1.06 -9.46 -0.93
C GLY A 2 1.45 -8.31 -1.87
N THR A 3 2.28 -7.41 -1.38
CA THR A 3 2.70 -6.21 -2.12
C THR A 3 4.20 -6.22 -2.31
N PHE A 4 4.66 -5.77 -3.46
CA PHE A 4 6.07 -5.57 -3.74
C PHE A 4 6.28 -4.13 -4.21
N THR A 5 7.10 -3.38 -3.47
CA THR A 5 7.38 -1.97 -3.76
C THR A 5 8.86 -1.67 -3.81
N ASP A 6 9.21 -0.44 -4.21
CA ASP A 6 10.55 0.13 -4.08
C ASP A 6 11.09 0.02 -2.64
N GLY A 7 10.22 0.08 -1.63
CA GLY A 7 10.56 -0.13 -0.23
C GLY A 7 11.07 -1.53 0.06
N ASP A 8 10.45 -2.55 -0.55
CA ASP A 8 10.91 -3.94 -0.46
C ASP A 8 12.24 -4.10 -1.19
N ILE A 9 12.37 -3.58 -2.42
CA ILE A 9 13.64 -3.58 -3.18
C ILE A 9 14.77 -2.98 -2.33
N ARG A 10 14.56 -1.79 -1.78
CA ARG A 10 15.56 -1.08 -0.98
C ARG A 10 15.95 -1.87 0.28
N ARG A 11 14.98 -2.46 0.98
CA ARG A 11 15.24 -3.27 2.18
C ARG A 11 16.02 -4.54 1.83
N THR A 12 15.63 -5.24 0.78
CA THR A 12 16.30 -6.47 0.33
C THR A 12 17.71 -6.16 -0.18
N LEU A 13 17.91 -5.07 -0.93
CA LEU A 13 19.23 -4.68 -1.42
C LEU A 13 20.18 -4.40 -0.26
N LYS A 14 19.68 -3.72 0.78
CA LYS A 14 20.46 -3.45 1.99
C LYS A 14 20.81 -4.73 2.77
N ALA A 15 19.92 -5.72 2.78
CA ALA A 15 20.11 -6.96 3.53
C ALA A 15 20.97 -8.00 2.77
N SER A 16 20.83 -8.07 1.45
CA SER A 16 21.35 -9.17 0.62
C SER A 16 22.42 -8.73 -0.39
N GLY A 17 22.65 -7.42 -0.57
CA GLY A 17 23.60 -6.91 -1.55
C GLY A 17 23.29 -7.39 -2.97
N GLU A 18 24.31 -7.79 -3.71
CA GLU A 18 24.17 -8.30 -5.09
C GLU A 18 23.35 -9.60 -5.19
N ALA A 19 23.16 -10.34 -4.09
CA ALA A 19 22.35 -11.55 -4.11
C ALA A 19 20.87 -11.28 -4.45
N ILE A 20 20.40 -10.03 -4.29
CA ILE A 20 19.05 -9.61 -4.68
C ILE A 20 18.71 -9.96 -6.14
N PHE A 21 19.68 -9.92 -7.05
CA PHE A 21 19.46 -10.20 -8.47
C PHE A 21 19.13 -11.68 -8.76
N LYS A 22 19.28 -12.55 -7.76
CA LYS A 22 18.93 -13.98 -7.85
C LYS A 22 17.62 -14.31 -7.14
N LEU A 23 17.02 -13.36 -6.43
CA LEU A 23 15.77 -13.55 -5.70
C LEU A 23 14.57 -13.31 -6.60
N SER A 24 13.55 -14.14 -6.48
CA SER A 24 12.24 -13.91 -7.06
C SER A 24 11.46 -12.86 -6.26
N VAL A 25 10.46 -12.24 -6.88
CA VAL A 25 9.52 -11.35 -6.18
C VAL A 25 8.85 -12.07 -4.99
N GLY A 26 8.57 -13.36 -5.14
CA GLY A 26 8.01 -14.21 -4.07
C GLY A 26 8.91 -14.34 -2.84
N GLU A 27 10.20 -14.06 -2.95
CA GLU A 27 11.15 -14.07 -1.84
C GLU A 27 11.34 -12.69 -1.21
N MET A 28 10.82 -11.63 -1.86
CA MET A 28 11.07 -10.24 -1.47
C MET A 28 9.83 -9.46 -1.05
N TYR A 29 8.65 -9.88 -1.48
CA TYR A 29 7.42 -9.14 -1.27
C TYR A 29 6.95 -9.14 0.20
N ASN A 30 6.22 -8.10 0.59
CA ASN A 30 5.48 -8.08 1.84
C ASN A 30 4.29 -9.05 1.77
N THR A 31 4.38 -10.15 2.53
CA THR A 31 3.37 -11.22 2.62
C THR A 31 2.11 -10.81 3.37
N LYS A 32 2.14 -9.71 4.12
CA LYS A 32 1.03 -9.22 4.96
C LYS A 32 0.82 -7.72 4.75
N PRO A 33 0.40 -7.29 3.55
CA PRO A 33 0.11 -5.88 3.30
C PRO A 33 -1.06 -5.43 4.16
N ARG A 34 -1.05 -4.16 4.55
CA ARG A 34 -2.18 -3.54 5.24
C ARG A 34 -3.28 -3.27 4.20
N THR A 35 -4.48 -3.81 4.40
CA THR A 35 -5.61 -3.71 3.45
C THR A 35 -6.80 -2.96 4.04
N ILE A 36 -7.77 -2.59 3.20
CA ILE A 36 -9.09 -2.04 3.61
C ILE A 36 -10.23 -2.73 2.85
N GLY A 37 -11.46 -2.60 3.35
CA GLY A 37 -12.66 -3.02 2.62
C GLY A 37 -13.17 -1.93 1.67
N PRO A 38 -14.00 -2.27 0.67
CA PRO A 38 -14.54 -1.31 -0.30
C PRO A 38 -15.35 -0.18 0.34
N GLU A 39 -16.05 -0.47 1.44
CA GLU A 39 -16.92 0.48 2.14
C GLU A 39 -16.18 1.34 3.19
N THR A 40 -14.85 1.20 3.30
CA THR A 40 -14.06 1.96 4.29
C THR A 40 -14.02 3.44 3.92
N MET A 41 -14.28 4.33 4.88
CA MET A 41 -14.25 5.77 4.62
C MET A 41 -12.85 6.26 4.26
N ALA A 42 -12.76 7.24 3.35
CA ALA A 42 -11.49 7.84 2.94
C ALA A 42 -10.63 8.35 4.12
N ILE A 43 -11.26 8.98 5.12
CA ILE A 43 -10.57 9.45 6.32
C ILE A 43 -9.96 8.32 7.15
N GLU A 44 -10.64 7.16 7.21
CA GLU A 44 -10.14 5.99 7.91
C GLU A 44 -9.00 5.34 7.13
N ALA A 45 -9.09 5.30 5.80
CA ALA A 45 -8.01 4.86 4.94
C ALA A 45 -6.75 5.73 5.13
N MET A 46 -6.87 7.06 5.18
CA MET A 46 -5.75 7.96 5.47
C MET A 46 -5.12 7.69 6.85
N LYS A 47 -5.94 7.64 7.90
CA LYS A 47 -5.46 7.31 9.26
C LYS A 47 -4.74 5.96 9.30
N LYS A 48 -5.24 4.97 8.56
CA LYS A 48 -4.64 3.63 8.47
C LYS A 48 -3.33 3.64 7.67
N MET A 49 -3.16 4.53 6.70
CA MET A 49 -1.90 4.79 5.99
C MET A 49 -0.87 5.45 6.91
N GLU A 50 -1.29 6.44 7.71
CA GLU A 50 -0.45 7.27 8.59
C GLU A 50 -0.03 6.60 9.91
N SER A 51 -0.19 5.27 10.02
CA SER A 51 0.18 4.53 11.24
C SER A 51 1.60 4.89 11.72
N PRO A 52 1.78 5.33 12.99
CA PRO A 52 3.04 5.90 13.47
C PRO A 52 4.24 4.96 13.38
N THR A 53 4.01 3.65 13.51
CA THR A 53 5.07 2.64 13.57
C THR A 53 5.48 2.12 12.19
N SER A 54 4.60 2.24 11.19
CA SER A 54 4.84 1.74 9.83
C SER A 54 3.86 2.43 8.88
N PRO A 55 4.20 3.66 8.45
CA PRO A 55 3.39 4.37 7.48
C PRO A 55 3.50 3.70 6.10
N VAL A 56 2.41 3.73 5.35
CA VAL A 56 2.32 3.21 3.99
C VAL A 56 1.62 4.21 3.09
N GLN A 57 2.01 4.27 1.82
CA GLN A 57 1.47 5.26 0.87
C GLN A 57 0.25 4.79 0.10
N PHE A 58 -0.15 3.53 0.29
CA PHE A 58 -1.30 2.93 -0.35
C PHE A 58 -1.85 1.80 0.51
N LEU A 59 -3.10 1.43 0.25
CA LEU A 59 -3.77 0.27 0.82
C LEU A 59 -4.43 -0.51 -0.32
N PRO A 60 -4.18 -1.83 -0.45
CA PRO A 60 -5.01 -2.68 -1.29
C PRO A 60 -6.43 -2.75 -0.72
N VAL A 61 -7.41 -2.66 -1.61
CA VAL A 61 -8.82 -2.81 -1.29
C VAL A 61 -9.21 -4.26 -1.56
N VAL A 62 -9.74 -4.94 -0.55
CA VAL A 62 -10.15 -6.35 -0.64
C VAL A 62 -11.62 -6.51 -0.31
N ASP A 63 -12.29 -7.46 -0.96
CA ASP A 63 -13.66 -7.84 -0.63
C ASP A 63 -13.74 -8.80 0.58
N GLU A 64 -14.94 -9.30 0.86
CA GLU A 64 -15.22 -10.23 1.97
C GLU A 64 -14.49 -11.57 1.82
N ASP A 65 -14.24 -12.01 0.58
CA ASP A 65 -13.49 -13.22 0.26
C ASP A 65 -11.97 -12.99 0.24
N SER A 66 -11.51 -11.81 0.69
CA SER A 66 -10.11 -11.37 0.66
C SER A 66 -9.51 -11.30 -0.74
N MET A 67 -10.35 -11.12 -1.76
CA MET A 67 -9.90 -10.92 -3.14
C MET A 67 -9.56 -9.46 -3.38
N LEU A 68 -8.46 -9.21 -4.11
CA LEU A 68 -8.06 -7.86 -4.50
C LEU A 68 -9.07 -7.27 -5.48
N ILE A 69 -9.73 -6.19 -5.10
CA ILE A 69 -10.68 -5.48 -5.97
C ILE A 69 -10.23 -4.06 -6.32
N GLY A 70 -9.18 -3.55 -5.69
CA GLY A 70 -8.65 -2.24 -6.02
C GLY A 70 -7.45 -1.81 -5.20
N ILE A 71 -7.03 -0.57 -5.40
CA ILE A 71 -5.96 0.09 -4.65
C ILE A 71 -6.35 1.53 -4.40
N ILE A 72 -6.10 2.00 -3.18
CA ILE A 72 -6.21 3.42 -2.84
C ILE A 72 -4.84 3.95 -2.41
N THR A 73 -4.49 5.14 -2.87
CA THR A 73 -3.21 5.78 -2.56
C THR A 73 -3.45 7.06 -1.75
N LEU A 74 -2.50 7.40 -0.89
CA LEU A 74 -2.56 8.67 -0.14
C LEU A 74 -2.61 9.86 -1.09
N HIS A 75 -1.79 9.83 -2.16
CA HIS A 75 -1.82 10.83 -3.21
C HIS A 75 -3.20 10.96 -3.86
N GLY A 76 -3.84 9.84 -4.21
CA GLY A 76 -5.18 9.85 -4.81
C GLY A 76 -6.24 10.45 -3.88
N LEU A 77 -6.17 10.15 -2.58
CA LEU A 77 -7.06 10.73 -1.58
C LEU A 77 -6.86 12.25 -1.44
N VAL A 78 -5.61 12.70 -1.38
CA VAL A 78 -5.27 14.14 -1.32
C VAL A 78 -5.75 14.86 -2.58
N SER A 79 -5.48 14.31 -3.77
CA SER A 79 -5.96 14.90 -5.03
C SER A 79 -7.48 14.98 -5.08
N ALA A 80 -8.19 13.95 -4.65
CA ALA A 80 -9.65 13.93 -4.63
C ALA A 80 -10.24 14.99 -3.66
N ALA A 81 -9.63 15.15 -2.48
CA ALA A 81 -10.03 16.18 -1.53
C ALA A 81 -9.86 17.59 -2.12
N SER A 82 -8.70 17.90 -2.72
CA SER A 82 -8.46 19.20 -3.35
C SER A 82 -9.41 19.49 -4.52
N MET A 83 -9.77 18.46 -5.29
CA MET A 83 -10.78 18.61 -6.35
C MET A 83 -12.16 18.90 -5.75
N SER A 84 -12.56 18.22 -4.68
CA SER A 84 -13.86 18.47 -4.04
C SER A 84 -14.01 19.91 -3.52
N GLU A 85 -12.93 20.52 -3.02
CA GLU A 85 -12.91 21.92 -2.60
C GLU A 85 -13.03 22.90 -3.77
N LEU A 86 -12.57 22.51 -4.97
CA LEU A 86 -12.62 23.34 -6.18
C LEU A 86 -14.03 23.39 -6.81
N TYR A 87 -14.88 22.41 -6.50
CA TYR A 87 -16.23 22.26 -7.06
C TYR A 87 -17.34 22.39 -6.00
N ALA A 88 -17.00 22.78 -4.77
CA ALA A 88 -17.93 23.14 -3.70
C ALA A 88 -18.27 24.63 -3.75
#